data_AF-A0A3E0NFF8-F1
#
_entry.id   AF-A0A3E0NFF8-F1
#
_cell.length_a   1.000
_cell.length_b   1.000
_cell.length_c   1.000
_cell.angle_alpha   90.00
_cell.angle_beta   90.00
_cell.angle_gamma   90.00
#
_symmetry.space_group_name_H-M   'P 1'
#
loop_
_entity.id
_entity.type
_entity.pdbx_description
1 polymer ?
#
loop_
_entity_poly.entity_id
_entity_poly.type
_entity_poly.pdbx_seq_one_letter_code
_entity_poly.pdbx_strand_id
1 'polypeptide(L)' 'ETSLYLCTSEEVANISGAYFDNCKKVAPKPWAEDDTAAERLWALSEKCVGFKYPES' A
#
# COMPACT_ATOMS: atom_id res chain seq x y z
N GLU A 1 13.65 -6.74 -8.49
CA GLU A 1 13.09 -6.59 -9.86
C GLU A 1 11.71 -5.93 -9.85
N THR A 2 10.72 -6.46 -9.11
CA THR A 2 9.35 -5.91 -9.05
C THR A 2 9.27 -4.44 -8.63
N SER A 3 10.08 -4.00 -7.65
CA SER A 3 10.13 -2.58 -7.26
C SER A 3 10.58 -1.67 -8.41
N LEU A 4 11.55 -2.13 -9.22
CA LEU A 4 12.02 -1.36 -10.38
C LEU A 4 10.92 -1.29 -11.45
N TYR A 5 10.27 -2.42 -11.75
CA TYR A 5 9.14 -2.48 -12.67
C TYR A 5 8.01 -1.52 -12.27
N LEU A 6 7.63 -1.48 -10.99
CA LEU A 6 6.60 -0.57 -10.49
C LEU A 6 6.99 0.91 -10.56
N CYS A 7 8.28 1.22 -10.42
CA CYS A 7 8.77 2.59 -10.50
C CYS A 7 8.95 3.10 -11.93
N THR A 8 9.18 2.23 -12.91
CA THR A 8 9.58 2.63 -14.27
C THR A 8 8.63 2.20 -15.39
N SER A 9 7.75 1.23 -15.18
CA SER A 9 6.89 0.72 -16.24
C SER A 9 5.66 1.62 -16.46
N GLU A 10 5.47 2.06 -17.69
CA GLU A 10 4.30 2.83 -18.11
C GLU A 10 3.00 2.01 -17.99
N GLU A 11 3.08 0.68 -18.08
CA GLU A 11 1.95 -0.24 -18.00
C GLU A 11 1.23 -0.19 -16.64
N VAL A 12 1.97 0.14 -15.57
CA VAL A 12 1.46 0.20 -14.20
C VAL A 12 1.42 1.64 -13.65
N ALA A 13 1.82 2.63 -14.45
CA ALA A 13 1.88 4.03 -14.03
C ALA A 13 0.53 4.58 -13.55
N ASN A 14 -0.58 4.07 -14.08
CA ASN A 14 -1.94 4.48 -13.69
C ASN A 14 -2.60 3.51 -12.69
N ILE A 15 -1.87 2.51 -12.18
CA ILE A 15 -2.42 1.50 -11.26
C ILE A 15 -1.96 1.83 -9.83
N SER A 16 -2.89 2.20 -8.97
CA SER A 16 -2.66 2.37 -7.53
C SER A 16 -3.36 1.27 -6.72
N GLY A 17 -2.88 1.00 -5.50
CA GLY A 17 -3.51 0.08 -4.54
C GLY A 17 -3.41 -1.41 -4.88
N ALA A 18 -2.72 -1.79 -5.97
CA ALA A 18 -2.55 -3.19 -6.36
C ALA A 18 -1.30 -3.83 -5.73
N TYR A 19 -1.38 -5.13 -5.43
CA TYR A 19 -0.26 -5.93 -4.96
C TYR A 19 0.42 -6.61 -6.14
N PHE A 20 1.75 -6.63 -6.16
CA PHE A 20 2.55 -7.27 -7.20
C PHE A 20 3.58 -8.21 -6.61
N ASP A 21 3.72 -9.37 -7.22
CA ASP A 21 4.78 -10.34 -6.95
C ASP A 21 5.36 -10.83 -8.28
N ASN A 22 6.68 -10.93 -8.37
CA ASN A 22 7.40 -11.30 -9.59
C ASN A 22 6.92 -10.53 -10.85
N CYS A 23 6.74 -9.21 -10.71
CA CYS A 23 6.27 -8.29 -11.78
C CYS A 23 4.85 -8.58 -12.30
N LYS A 24 4.04 -9.34 -11.56
CA LYS A 24 2.65 -9.66 -11.90
C LYS A 24 1.71 -9.21 -10.79
N LYS A 25 0.52 -8.76 -11.17
CA LYS A 25 -0.53 -8.41 -10.20
C LYS A 25 -1.02 -9.68 -9.51
N VAL A 26 -1.10 -9.63 -8.18
CA VAL A 26 -1.59 -10.72 -7.34
C VAL A 26 -2.76 -10.25 -6.50
N ALA A 27 -3.65 -11.17 -6.16
CA ALA A 27 -4.73 -10.88 -5.22
C ALA A 27 -4.13 -10.67 -3.82
N PRO A 28 -4.48 -9.57 -3.13
CA PRO A 28 -4.09 -9.40 -1.74
C PRO A 28 -4.72 -10.48 -0.88
N LYS A 29 -4.15 -10.66 0.31
CA LYS A 29 -4.73 -11.55 1.31
C LYS A 29 -5.95 -10.86 1.96
N PRO A 30 -6.96 -11.60 2.43
CA PRO A 30 -8.20 -10.98 2.93
C PRO A 30 -7.99 -9.95 4.05
N TRP A 31 -7.01 -10.16 4.93
CA TRP A 31 -6.68 -9.22 5.99
C TRP A 31 -5.96 -7.96 5.52
N ALA A 32 -5.40 -7.97 4.30
CA ALA A 32 -4.81 -6.79 3.69
C ALA A 32 -5.86 -5.89 3.02
N GLU A 33 -7.11 -6.37 2.91
CA GLU A 33 -8.28 -5.61 2.47
C GLU A 33 -9.18 -5.19 3.65
N ASP A 34 -8.73 -5.41 4.89
CA ASP A 34 -9.46 -4.99 6.09
C ASP A 34 -9.18 -3.52 6.40
N ASP A 35 -10.06 -2.64 5.91
CA ASP A 35 -9.97 -1.19 6.12
C ASP A 35 -10.00 -0.81 7.61
N THR A 36 -10.77 -1.55 8.43
CA THR A 36 -10.84 -1.28 9.88
C THR A 36 -9.51 -1.58 10.56
N ALA A 37 -8.86 -2.68 10.18
CA ALA A 37 -7.52 -3.01 10.67
C ALA A 37 -6.49 -1.99 10.19
N ALA A 38 -6.59 -1.53 8.94
CA ALA A 38 -5.70 -0.52 8.37
C ALA A 38 -5.80 0.83 9.10
N GLU A 39 -7.02 1.32 9.35
CA GLU A 39 -7.25 2.57 10.11
C GLU A 39 -6.69 2.49 11.53
N ARG A 40 -6.94 1.37 12.22
CA ARG A 40 -6.42 1.13 13.58
C ARG A 40 -4.89 1.13 13.60
N LEU A 41 -4.27 0.49 12.61
CA LEU A 41 -2.82 0.42 12.47
C LEU A 41 -2.24 1.81 12.19
N TRP A 42 -2.87 2.60 11.34
CA TRP A 42 -2.44 3.96 11.02
C TRP A 42 -2.47 4.85 12.27
N ALA A 43 -3.60 4.87 12.99
CA ALA A 43 -3.75 5.65 14.22
C ALA A 43 -2.74 5.25 15.32
N LEU A 44 -2.39 3.97 15.40
CA LEU A 44 -1.34 3.51 16.31
C LEU A 44 0.05 4.01 15.86
N SER A 45 0.33 3.91 14.57
CA SER A 45 1.62 4.33 13.99
C SER A 45 1.86 5.82 14.23
N GLU A 46 0.87 6.67 14.01
CA GLU A 46 0.93 8.11 14.30
C GLU A 46 1.26 8.40 15.76
N LYS A 47 0.66 7.65 16.70
CA LYS A 47 0.97 7.77 18.14
C LYS A 47 2.40 7.33 18.44
N CYS A 48 2.87 6.25 17.81
CA CYS A 48 4.22 5.71 18.01
C CYS A 48 5.30 6.68 17.52
N VAL A 49 5.08 7.35 16.39
CA VAL A 49 6.05 8.31 15.83
C VAL A 49 5.82 9.75 16.32
N GLY A 50 4.75 10.00 17.08
CA GLY A 50 4.38 11.34 17.55
C GLY A 50 4.02 12.32 16.43
N PHE A 51 3.65 11.81 15.26
CA PHE A 51 3.36 12.58 14.05
C PHE A 51 1.95 12.23 13.57
N LYS A 52 1.16 13.26 13.23
CA LYS A 52 -0.14 13.10 12.59
C LYS A 52 -0.05 13.54 11.15
N TYR A 53 -0.54 12.71 10.25
CA TYR A 53 -0.68 13.11 8.87
C TYR A 53 -1.79 14.16 8.75
N PRO A 54 -1.57 15.26 8.02
CA PRO A 54 -2.63 16.20 7.72
C PRO A 54 -3.67 15.49 6.84
N GLU A 55 -4.94 15.53 7.25
CA GLU A 55 -6.05 15.08 6.40
C GLU A 55 -6.09 15.94 5.13
N SER A 56 -6.35 15.31 3.99
CA SER A 56 -6.32 15.91 2.65
C SER A 56 -7.58 16.72 2.34
#